data_AF-A0A227J804-F1
#
_entry.id   AF-A0A227J804-F1
#
_cell.length_a   1.000
_cell.length_b   1.000
_cell.length_c   1.000
_cell.angle_alpha   90.00
_cell.angle_beta   90.00
_cell.angle_gamma   90.00
#
_symmetry.space_group_name_H-M   'P 1'
#
loop_
_entity.id
_entity.type
_entity.pdbx_description
1 polymer ?
#
loop_
_entity_poly.entity_id
_entity_poly.type
_entity_poly.pdbx_seq_one_letter_code
_entity_poly.pdbx_strand_id
1 'polypeptide(L)'
;NGCTKMIVANRTKERAQGLAEQFGAEVISLNEIPDYLARADIVISSTASPLPIIGKGMVETALKQRRHQPILLVDIAVPRDVEAQVGELNDAYLYSVDDLQSIIDSNIEQRKVEAIQAEAIVSEESASFMTWLRSLQAVDSIR
;
A
#
# COMPACT_ATOMS: atom_id res chain seq x y z
N ASN A 1 -0.05 11.95 22.11
CA ASN A 1 -0.32 12.50 20.76
C ASN A 1 -0.12 11.38 19.76
N GLY A 2 -1.22 10.85 19.23
CA GLY A 2 -1.25 9.68 18.36
C GLY A 2 -2.66 9.48 17.82
N CYS A 3 -2.83 8.49 16.93
CA CYS A 3 -4.13 8.10 16.39
C CYS A 3 -5.13 7.82 17.54
N THR A 4 -6.28 8.50 17.54
CA THR A 4 -7.30 8.39 18.59
C THR A 4 -8.27 7.24 18.35
N LYS A 5 -8.51 6.88 17.09
CA LYS A 5 -9.39 5.78 16.68
C LYS A 5 -8.89 5.19 15.36
N MET A 6 -8.84 3.86 15.29
CA MET A 6 -8.51 3.14 14.07
C MET A 6 -9.72 2.35 13.55
N ILE A 7 -9.94 2.40 12.24
CA ILE A 7 -10.96 1.62 11.54
C ILE A 7 -10.22 0.79 10.48
N VAL A 8 -10.51 -0.50 10.41
CA VAL A 8 -9.88 -1.43 9.47
C VAL A 8 -10.96 -2.00 8.57
N ALA A 9 -10.93 -1.61 7.29
CA ALA A 9 -11.81 -2.16 6.28
C ALA A 9 -11.15 -3.36 5.60
N ASN A 10 -11.84 -4.50 5.53
CA ASN A 10 -11.30 -5.68 4.86
C ASN A 10 -12.37 -6.51 4.16
N ARG A 11 -11.99 -7.23 3.09
CA ARG A 11 -12.88 -8.18 2.40
C ARG A 11 -13.20 -9.39 3.28
N THR A 12 -12.22 -9.82 4.07
CA THR A 12 -12.33 -10.95 5.00
C THR A 12 -12.11 -10.42 6.41
N LYS A 13 -13.18 -10.30 7.22
CA LYS A 13 -13.12 -9.66 8.54
C LYS A 13 -12.14 -10.36 9.48
N GLU A 14 -12.02 -11.68 9.38
CA GLU A 14 -11.14 -12.51 10.20
C GLU A 14 -9.66 -12.13 10.03
N ARG A 15 -9.26 -11.69 8.84
CA ARG A 15 -7.88 -11.24 8.58
C ARG A 15 -7.56 -9.89 9.23
N ALA A 16 -8.58 -9.08 9.54
CA ALA A 16 -8.43 -7.81 10.24
C ALA A 16 -8.53 -7.95 11.76
N GLN A 17 -8.97 -9.10 12.26
CA GLN A 17 -9.23 -9.34 13.67
C GLN A 17 -7.97 -9.17 14.53
N GLY A 18 -6.83 -9.70 14.10
CA GLY A 18 -5.57 -9.57 14.85
C GLY A 18 -5.11 -8.12 15.00
N LEU A 19 -5.26 -7.31 13.94
CA LEU A 19 -4.94 -5.88 13.98
C LEU A 19 -5.94 -5.12 14.87
N ALA A 20 -7.20 -5.50 14.82
CA ALA A 20 -8.25 -4.91 15.65
C ALA A 20 -8.05 -5.18 17.13
N GLU A 21 -7.67 -6.40 17.51
CA GLU A 21 -7.38 -6.75 18.90
C GLU A 21 -6.13 -6.03 19.41
N GLN A 22 -5.07 -5.96 18.60
CA GLN A 22 -3.82 -5.32 18.99
C GLN A 22 -3.98 -3.81 19.23
N PHE A 23 -4.81 -3.13 18.45
CA PHE A 23 -4.89 -1.67 18.43
C PHE A 23 -6.27 -1.12 18.81
N GLY A 24 -7.20 -1.98 19.25
CA GLY A 24 -8.58 -1.59 19.56
C GLY A 24 -9.34 -1.03 18.36
N ALA A 25 -9.06 -1.54 17.15
CA ALA A 25 -9.64 -1.02 15.93
C ALA A 25 -11.05 -1.55 15.67
N GLU A 26 -11.88 -0.72 15.05
CA GLU A 26 -13.19 -1.13 14.57
C GLU A 26 -13.05 -1.81 13.20
N VAL A 27 -13.52 -3.07 13.07
CA VAL A 27 -13.44 -3.82 11.81
C VAL A 27 -14.73 -3.63 11.02
N ILE A 28 -14.59 -3.17 9.78
CA ILE A 28 -15.69 -3.02 8.83
C ILE A 28 -15.43 -3.82 7.55
N SER A 29 -16.48 -4.10 6.80
CA SER A 29 -16.36 -4.62 5.44
C SER A 29 -16.06 -3.49 4.45
N LEU A 30 -15.56 -3.83 3.27
CA LEU A 30 -15.30 -2.84 2.21
C LEU A 30 -16.57 -2.10 1.77
N ASN A 31 -17.73 -2.75 1.84
CA ASN A 31 -19.01 -2.14 1.46
C ASN A 31 -19.47 -1.05 2.44
N GLU A 32 -18.94 -1.06 3.67
CA GLU A 32 -19.25 -0.07 4.69
C GLU A 32 -18.37 1.19 4.57
N ILE A 33 -17.31 1.17 3.74
CA ILE A 33 -16.41 2.33 3.57
C ILE A 33 -17.16 3.66 3.34
N PRO A 34 -18.19 3.75 2.47
CA PRO A 34 -18.93 5.00 2.26
C PRO A 34 -19.48 5.65 3.54
N ASP A 35 -19.92 4.83 4.50
CA ASP A 35 -20.55 5.31 5.74
C ASP A 35 -19.52 5.72 6.81
N TYR A 36 -18.28 5.28 6.65
CA TYR A 36 -17.19 5.52 7.59
C TYR A 36 -16.17 6.54 7.08
N LEU A 37 -16.09 6.76 5.76
CA LEU A 37 -15.08 7.62 5.15
C LEU A 37 -15.12 9.05 5.71
N ALA A 38 -16.32 9.57 6.01
CA ALA A 38 -16.49 10.89 6.62
C ALA A 38 -15.87 11.00 8.04
N ARG A 39 -15.60 9.87 8.71
CA ARG A 39 -15.05 9.82 10.07
C ARG A 39 -13.52 9.77 10.10
N ALA A 40 -12.88 9.56 8.94
CA ALA A 40 -11.44 9.38 8.84
C ALA A 40 -10.75 10.67 8.39
N ASP A 41 -9.75 11.11 9.15
CA ASP A 41 -8.86 12.21 8.73
C ASP A 41 -7.76 11.73 7.78
N ILE A 42 -7.35 10.47 7.94
CA ILE A 42 -6.33 9.79 7.14
C ILE A 42 -6.88 8.43 6.70
N VAL A 43 -6.75 8.14 5.42
CA VAL A 43 -7.09 6.86 4.79
C VAL A 43 -5.83 6.27 4.20
N ILE A 44 -5.51 5.03 4.57
CA ILE A 44 -4.41 4.27 3.99
C ILE A 44 -5.01 3.07 3.29
N SER A 45 -4.74 2.92 1.99
CA SER A 45 -5.28 1.83 1.18
C SER A 45 -4.15 0.94 0.65
N SER A 46 -4.33 -0.37 0.77
CA SER A 46 -3.32 -1.38 0.42
C SER A 46 -3.98 -2.71 0.05
N THR A 47 -5.02 -2.69 -0.76
CA THR A 47 -5.73 -3.91 -1.16
C THR A 47 -5.13 -4.54 -2.41
N ALA A 48 -5.55 -5.77 -2.70
CA ALA A 48 -5.24 -6.47 -3.95
C ALA A 48 -6.42 -6.41 -4.93
N SER A 49 -7.23 -5.35 -4.88
CA SER A 49 -8.37 -5.19 -5.77
C SER A 49 -7.91 -4.86 -7.19
N PRO A 50 -8.51 -5.49 -8.23
CA PRO A 50 -8.21 -5.14 -9.62
C PRO A 50 -8.84 -3.81 -10.05
N LEU A 51 -9.82 -3.31 -9.28
CA LEU A 51 -10.53 -2.05 -9.53
C LEU A 51 -10.46 -1.15 -8.30
N PRO A 52 -10.43 0.18 -8.48
CA PRO A 52 -10.51 1.12 -7.38
C PRO A 52 -11.73 0.87 -6.50
N ILE A 53 -11.52 0.85 -5.19
CA ILE A 53 -12.57 0.70 -4.18
C ILE A 53 -13.11 2.08 -3.78
N ILE A 54 -12.25 3.11 -3.76
CA ILE A 54 -12.60 4.46 -3.35
C ILE A 54 -12.68 5.36 -4.59
N GLY A 55 -13.90 5.74 -4.98
CA GLY A 55 -14.14 6.63 -6.12
C GLY A 55 -14.36 8.09 -5.74
N LYS A 56 -14.27 8.99 -6.73
CA LYS A 56 -14.43 10.45 -6.55
C LYS A 56 -15.75 10.81 -5.87
N GLY A 57 -16.87 10.26 -6.35
CA GLY A 57 -18.20 10.57 -5.79
C GLY A 57 -18.36 10.15 -4.32
N MET A 58 -17.68 9.08 -3.90
CA MET A 58 -17.65 8.64 -2.50
C MET A 58 -16.92 9.67 -1.63
N VAL A 59 -15.73 10.12 -2.07
CA VAL A 59 -14.93 11.13 -1.36
C VAL A 59 -15.66 12.48 -1.33
N GLU A 60 -16.27 12.92 -2.43
CA GLU A 60 -17.09 14.14 -2.47
C GLU A 60 -18.23 14.11 -1.46
N THR A 61 -18.91 12.96 -1.34
CA THR A 61 -19.98 12.77 -0.36
C THR A 61 -19.46 12.85 1.06
N ALA A 62 -18.32 12.21 1.34
CA ALA A 62 -17.67 12.27 2.65
C ALA A 62 -17.22 13.70 3.01
N LEU A 63 -16.62 14.45 2.07
CA LEU A 63 -16.21 15.84 2.29
C LEU A 63 -17.38 16.76 2.64
N LYS A 64 -18.53 16.59 1.97
CA LYS A 64 -19.75 17.33 2.30
C LYS A 64 -20.20 17.07 3.75
N GLN A 65 -20.20 15.81 4.18
CA GLN A 65 -20.54 15.44 5.56
C GLN A 65 -19.53 15.99 6.57
N ARG A 66 -18.25 16.04 6.18
CA ARG A 66 -17.13 16.62 6.94
C ARG A 66 -17.11 18.15 6.93
N ARG A 67 -18.08 18.82 6.30
CA ARG A 67 -18.10 20.29 6.12
C ARG A 67 -16.78 20.81 5.51
N HIS A 68 -16.27 20.08 4.51
CA HIS A 68 -15.01 20.39 3.82
C HIS A 68 -13.76 20.35 4.71
N GLN A 69 -13.79 19.64 5.84
CA GLN A 69 -12.56 19.32 6.56
C GLN A 69 -11.69 18.40 5.70
N PRO A 70 -10.40 18.75 5.50
CA PRO A 70 -9.49 17.96 4.69
C PRO A 70 -9.42 16.48 5.05
N ILE A 71 -9.14 15.66 4.05
CA ILE A 71 -8.84 14.23 4.20
C ILE A 71 -7.55 13.90 3.45
N LEU A 72 -6.65 13.16 4.09
CA LEU A 72 -5.44 12.62 3.48
C LEU A 72 -5.70 11.18 3.04
N LEU A 73 -5.48 10.88 1.77
CA LEU A 73 -5.54 9.53 1.21
C LEU A 73 -4.14 9.11 0.77
N VAL A 74 -3.68 7.98 1.27
CA VAL A 74 -2.41 7.37 0.91
C VAL A 74 -2.71 6.01 0.28
N ASP A 75 -2.59 5.94 -1.05
CA ASP A 75 -2.84 4.76 -1.86
C ASP A 75 -1.52 4.03 -2.12
N ILE A 76 -1.26 2.99 -1.34
CA ILE A 76 -0.07 2.14 -1.48
C ILE A 76 -0.34 0.86 -2.29
N ALA A 77 -1.50 0.76 -2.95
CA ALA A 77 -1.89 -0.41 -3.72
C ALA A 77 -1.45 -0.36 -5.19
N VAL A 78 -1.15 -1.52 -5.77
CA VAL A 78 -0.86 -1.71 -7.20
C VAL A 78 -1.57 -2.98 -7.70
N PRO A 79 -2.62 -2.88 -8.55
CA PRO A 79 -3.26 -1.66 -9.06
C PRO A 79 -3.85 -0.75 -7.95
N ARG A 80 -4.05 0.53 -8.27
CA ARG A 80 -4.51 1.56 -7.32
C ARG A 80 -5.89 1.27 -6.75
N ASP A 81 -6.06 1.55 -5.46
CA ASP A 81 -7.34 1.42 -4.76
C ASP A 81 -8.21 2.67 -4.83
N VAL A 82 -7.60 3.83 -5.07
CA VAL A 82 -8.29 5.12 -5.12
C VAL A 82 -8.31 5.60 -6.56
N GLU A 83 -9.44 6.14 -7.03
CA GLU A 83 -9.52 6.78 -8.35
C GLU A 83 -8.60 8.00 -8.45
N ALA A 84 -7.97 8.24 -9.61
CA ALA A 84 -7.09 9.38 -9.83
C ALA A 84 -7.82 10.73 -9.68
N GLN A 85 -9.09 10.77 -10.09
CA GLN A 85 -9.92 11.96 -10.08
C GLN A 85 -10.27 12.44 -8.65
N VAL A 86 -9.98 11.64 -7.61
CA VAL A 86 -10.05 12.11 -6.22
C VAL A 86 -9.07 13.26 -5.97
N GLY A 87 -7.90 13.25 -6.61
CA GLY A 87 -6.91 14.32 -6.49
C GLY A 87 -7.34 15.67 -7.10
N GLU A 88 -8.47 15.70 -7.81
CA GLU A 88 -9.05 16.95 -8.34
C GLU A 88 -9.91 17.69 -7.29
N LEU A 89 -10.18 17.07 -6.14
CA LEU A 89 -10.99 17.65 -5.07
C LEU A 89 -10.11 18.53 -4.17
N ASN A 90 -10.53 19.78 -3.95
CA ASN A 90 -9.75 20.76 -3.18
C ASN A 90 -9.39 20.31 -1.75
N ASP A 91 -10.29 19.55 -1.11
CA ASP A 91 -10.13 19.14 0.29
C ASP A 91 -9.67 17.67 0.41
N ALA A 92 -9.27 17.01 -0.69
CA ALA A 92 -8.72 15.66 -0.68
C ALA A 92 -7.26 15.66 -1.14
N TYR A 93 -6.36 15.26 -0.24
CA TYR A 93 -4.94 15.15 -0.53
C TYR A 93 -4.63 13.69 -0.84
N LEU A 94 -4.45 13.36 -2.12
CA LEU A 94 -4.17 12.00 -2.56
C LEU A 94 -2.67 11.84 -2.87
N TYR A 95 -2.05 10.86 -2.23
CA TYR A 95 -0.69 10.42 -2.51
C TYR A 95 -0.69 8.95 -2.90
N SER A 96 0.03 8.61 -3.96
CA SER A 96 0.27 7.25 -4.41
C SER A 96 1.67 6.75 -4.01
N VAL A 97 1.94 5.46 -4.23
CA VAL A 97 3.30 4.88 -4.09
C VAL A 97 4.34 5.70 -4.86
N ASP A 98 4.01 6.13 -6.08
CA ASP A 98 4.94 6.87 -6.94
C ASP A 98 5.28 8.25 -6.34
N ASP A 99 4.29 8.93 -5.77
CA ASP A 99 4.49 10.23 -5.10
C ASP A 99 5.40 10.09 -3.86
N LEU A 100 5.21 9.01 -3.09
CA LEU A 100 6.03 8.73 -1.92
C LEU A 100 7.48 8.40 -2.31
N GLN A 101 7.70 7.71 -3.44
CA GLN A 101 9.05 7.39 -3.91
C GLN A 101 9.84 8.67 -4.23
N SER A 102 9.21 9.65 -4.87
CA SER A 102 9.85 10.94 -5.20
C SER A 102 10.35 11.71 -3.96
N ILE A 103 9.66 11.55 -2.82
CA ILE A 103 10.07 12.16 -1.55
C ILE A 103 11.29 11.42 -0.98
N ILE A 104 11.32 10.09 -1.07
CA ILE A 104 12.40 9.29 -0.50
C ILE A 104 13.69 9.39 -1.33
N ASP A 105 13.59 9.63 -2.63
CA ASP A 105 14.76 9.83 -3.50
C ASP A 105 15.58 11.09 -3.14
N SER A 106 15.05 11.99 -2.30
CA SER A 106 15.86 13.07 -1.70
C SER A 106 16.90 12.58 -0.67
N ASN A 107 16.83 11.32 -0.21
CA ASN A 107 17.74 10.66 0.75
C ASN A 107 18.64 9.57 0.10
N ILE A 108 18.98 9.72 -1.17
CA ILE A 108 19.79 8.75 -1.96
C ILE A 108 21.11 8.35 -1.29
N GLU A 109 21.78 9.25 -0.56
CA GLU A 109 23.12 8.97 -0.03
C GLU A 109 23.14 7.88 1.07
N GLN A 110 22.05 7.69 1.83
CA GLN A 110 21.98 6.60 2.81
C GLN A 110 21.67 5.23 2.18
N ARG A 111 20.92 5.19 1.07
CA ARG A 111 20.54 3.92 0.39
C ARG A 111 21.70 3.25 -0.36
N LYS A 112 22.72 3.99 -0.76
CA LYS A 112 23.83 3.47 -1.58
C LYS A 112 24.63 2.35 -0.89
N VAL A 113 24.86 2.46 0.42
CA VAL A 113 25.68 1.46 1.14
C VAL A 113 24.95 0.13 1.29
N GLU A 114 23.65 0.17 1.63
CA GLU A 114 22.81 -1.03 1.74
C GLU A 114 22.55 -1.67 0.37
N ALA A 115 22.37 -0.86 -0.68
CA ALA A 115 22.22 -1.35 -2.05
C ALA A 115 23.45 -2.13 -2.53
N ILE A 116 24.67 -1.65 -2.25
CA ILE A 116 25.92 -2.36 -2.60
C ILE A 116 26.00 -3.72 -1.92
N GLN A 117 25.58 -3.82 -0.65
CA GLN A 117 25.55 -5.10 0.06
C GLN A 117 24.52 -6.05 -0.54
N ALA A 118 23.33 -5.55 -0.88
CA ALA A 118 22.30 -6.34 -1.55
C ALA A 118 22.75 -6.83 -2.94
N GLU A 119 23.42 -6.00 -3.74
CA GLU A 119 23.97 -6.38 -5.04
C GLU A 119 25.01 -7.51 -4.94
N ALA A 120 25.87 -7.48 -3.90
CA ALA A 120 26.82 -8.55 -3.64
C ALA A 120 26.13 -9.88 -3.35
N ILE A 121 25.08 -9.87 -2.52
CA ILE A 121 24.27 -11.06 -2.21
C ILE A 121 23.60 -11.60 -3.48
N VAL A 122 22.96 -10.74 -4.27
CA VAL A 122 22.31 -11.14 -5.53
C VAL A 122 23.32 -11.74 -6.52
N SER A 123 24.52 -11.19 -6.61
CA SER A 123 25.58 -11.70 -7.48
C SER A 123 26.05 -13.09 -7.06
N GLU A 124 26.26 -13.31 -5.76
CA GLU A 124 26.66 -14.61 -5.20
C GLU A 124 25.60 -15.68 -5.47
N GLU A 125 24.33 -15.38 -5.16
CA GLU A 125 23.22 -16.31 -5.39
C GLU A 125 23.01 -16.60 -6.89
N SER A 126 23.18 -15.59 -7.76
CA SER A 126 23.12 -15.79 -9.21
C SER A 126 24.24 -16.71 -9.70
N ALA A 127 25.46 -16.56 -9.18
CA ALA A 127 26.60 -17.40 -9.53
C ALA A 127 26.42 -18.85 -9.03
N SER A 128 25.89 -19.02 -7.82
CA SER A 128 25.52 -20.32 -7.25
C SER A 128 24.45 -21.01 -8.11
N PHE A 129 23.38 -20.29 -8.47
CA PHE A 129 22.32 -20.77 -9.34
C PHE A 129 22.84 -21.19 -10.72
N MET A 130 23.69 -20.38 -11.35
CA MET A 130 24.28 -20.72 -12.65
C MET A 130 25.20 -21.95 -12.58
N THR A 131 25.94 -22.12 -11.48
CA THR A 131 26.75 -23.31 -11.23
C THR A 131 25.88 -24.56 -11.08
N TRP A 132 24.81 -24.46 -10.29
CA TRP A 132 23.83 -25.52 -10.14
C TRP A 132 23.17 -25.89 -11.47
N LEU A 133 22.78 -24.91 -12.29
CA LEU A 133 22.15 -25.13 -13.58
C LEU A 133 23.07 -25.84 -14.58
N ARG A 134 24.37 -25.50 -14.60
CA ARG A 134 25.38 -26.22 -15.38
C ARG A 134 25.58 -27.66 -14.91
N SER A 135 25.50 -27.91 -13.59
CA SER A 135 25.60 -29.26 -13.04
C SER A 135 24.47 -30.17 -13.51
N LEU A 136 23.25 -29.64 -13.67
CA LEU A 136 22.11 -30.39 -14.21
C LEU A 136 22.30 -30.75 -15.69
N GLN A 137 22.87 -29.87 -16.51
CA GLN A 137 23.14 -30.13 -17.93
C GLN A 137 24.23 -31.19 -18.15
N ALA A 138 25.21 -31.27 -17.24
CA ALA A 138 26.26 -32.29 -17.30
C ALA A 138 25.74 -33.70 -16.95
N VAL A 139 24.64 -33.81 -16.20
CA VAL A 139 24.02 -35.10 -15.84
C VAL A 139 23.20 -35.67 -17.00
N ASP A 140 22.61 -34.83 -17.85
CA ASP A 140 21.84 -35.26 -19.03
C ASP A 140 22.72 -35.78 -20.19
N SER A 141 24.04 -35.54 -20.17
CA SER A 141 24.98 -36.00 -21.20
C SER A 141 25.56 -37.41 -20.96
N ILE A 142 25.14 -38.10 -19.88
CA ILE A 142 25.59 -39.45 -19.50
C ILE A 142 24.46 -40.50 -19.68
N ARG A 143 23.61 -40.33 -20.69
CA ARG A 143 22.63 -41.36 -21.11
C ARG A 143 22.90 -41.88 -22.50
#